data_AF-A0A965MTW4-F1
#
_entry.id   AF-A0A965MTW4-F1
#
_cell.length_a   1.000
_cell.length_b   1.000
_cell.length_c   1.000
_cell.angle_alpha   90.00
_cell.angle_beta   90.00
_cell.angle_gamma   90.00
#
_symmetry.space_group_name_H-M   'P 1'
#
loop_
_entity.id
_entity.type
_entity.pdbx_description
1 polymer ?
#
loop_
_entity_poly.entity_id
_entity_poly.type
_entity_poly.pdbx_seq_one_letter_code
_entity_poly.pdbx_strand_id
1 'polypeptide(L)'
;MITTYAVSLTAEDCGDAERIALIDLVSDWLVAQYPVDSRPAGLSVRVSREASDDPVFRVSITESTPRSTHAETLTVTVALLGTNLSFDMRTVSTPTTSKVVPYRT
;
A
#
# COMPACT_ATOMS: atom_id res chain seq x y z
N MET A 1 -20.48 1.58 -4.86
CA MET A 1 -19.82 2.77 -4.28
C MET A 1 -18.36 2.44 -4.10
N ILE A 2 -17.44 3.30 -4.56
CA ILE A 2 -16.00 3.17 -4.28
C ILE A 2 -15.72 3.94 -2.99
N THR A 3 -15.00 3.32 -2.05
CA THR A 3 -14.65 3.95 -0.78
C THR A 3 -13.15 4.09 -0.69
N THR A 4 -12.67 5.27 -0.29
CA THR A 4 -11.25 5.56 -0.14
C THR A 4 -10.96 6.06 1.27
N TYR A 5 -9.98 5.44 1.91
CA TYR A 5 -9.37 5.91 3.16
C TYR A 5 -7.93 6.32 2.87
N ALA A 6 -7.49 7.45 3.41
CA ALA A 6 -6.12 7.91 3.24
C ALA A 6 -5.61 8.58 4.51
N VAL A 7 -4.33 8.39 4.79
CA VAL A 7 -3.58 9.11 5.81
C VAL A 7 -2.23 9.51 5.22
N SER A 8 -1.82 10.75 5.47
CA SER A 8 -0.53 11.26 5.03
C SER A 8 0.16 11.95 6.21
N LEU A 9 1.43 11.64 6.40
CA LEU A 9 2.31 12.22 7.41
C LEU A 9 3.50 12.85 6.69
N THR A 10 3.93 14.01 7.17
CA THR A 10 5.05 14.75 6.61
C THR A 10 6.00 15.18 7.71
N ALA A 11 7.30 15.08 7.46
CA ALA A 11 8.37 15.58 8.31
C ALA A 11 9.29 16.48 7.49
N GLU A 12 9.75 17.56 8.10
CA GLU A 12 10.73 18.48 7.52
C GLU A 12 12.15 18.11 7.99
N ASP A 13 13.17 18.74 7.41
CA ASP A 13 14.58 18.56 7.76
C ASP A 13 15.09 17.10 7.76
N CYS A 14 14.49 16.26 6.91
CA CYS A 14 14.87 14.85 6.72
C CYS A 14 15.83 14.69 5.53
N GLY A 15 16.66 13.66 5.57
CA GLY A 15 17.53 13.25 4.48
C GLY A 15 17.30 11.80 4.04
N ASP A 16 18.23 11.28 3.23
CA ASP A 16 18.15 9.92 2.73
C ASP A 16 18.21 8.86 3.84
N ALA A 17 18.89 9.16 4.97
CA ALA A 17 18.97 8.25 6.10
C ALA A 17 17.58 7.97 6.70
N GLU A 18 16.79 9.01 6.95
CA GLU A 18 15.42 8.87 7.47
C GLU A 18 14.50 8.22 6.42
N ARG A 19 14.67 8.56 5.14
CA ARG A 19 13.94 7.92 4.04
C ARG A 19 14.21 6.41 4.01
N ILE A 20 15.47 5.99 4.05
CA ILE A 20 15.86 4.58 4.02
C ILE A 20 15.30 3.85 5.25
N ALA A 21 15.45 4.42 6.45
CA ALA A 21 14.91 3.82 7.67
C ALA A 21 13.38 3.62 7.61
N LEU A 22 12.65 4.57 7.00
CA LEU A 22 11.21 4.44 6.81
C LEU A 22 10.85 3.39 5.74
N ILE A 23 11.63 3.30 4.66
CA ILE A 23 11.46 2.25 3.63
C ILE A 23 11.72 0.87 4.25
N ASP A 24 12.75 0.72 5.08
CA ASP A 24 13.06 -0.52 5.79
C ASP A 24 11.90 -0.94 6.69
N LEU A 25 11.34 0.01 7.46
CA LEU A 25 10.16 -0.26 8.29
C LEU A 25 8.96 -0.76 7.48
N VAL A 26 8.68 -0.12 6.32
CA VAL A 26 7.60 -0.56 5.43
C VAL A 26 7.89 -1.93 4.83
N SER A 27 9.15 -2.21 4.50
CA SER A 27 9.59 -3.49 3.91
C SER A 27 9.50 -4.62 4.93
N ASP A 28 9.91 -4.40 6.17
CA ASP A 28 9.79 -5.35 7.28
C ASP A 28 8.31 -5.66 7.57
N TRP A 29 7.47 -4.62 7.64
CA TRP A 29 6.03 -4.78 7.76
C TRP A 29 5.43 -5.58 6.58
N LEU A 30 5.87 -5.30 5.35
CA LEU A 30 5.41 -6.00 4.16
C LEU A 30 5.78 -7.49 4.20
N VAL A 31 6.99 -7.84 4.64
CA VAL A 31 7.42 -9.24 4.78
C VAL A 31 6.64 -9.95 5.88
N ALA A 32 6.39 -9.26 7.00
CA ALA A 32 5.66 -9.83 8.12
C ALA A 32 4.17 -10.09 7.81
N GLN A 33 3.51 -9.18 7.07
CA GLN A 33 2.08 -9.28 6.77
C GLN A 33 1.78 -9.99 5.44
N TYR A 34 2.67 -9.87 4.45
CA TYR A 34 2.47 -10.37 3.09
C TYR A 34 3.65 -11.23 2.60
N PRO A 35 4.02 -12.28 3.36
CA PRO A 35 5.14 -13.16 3.03
C PRO A 35 4.92 -13.82 1.66
N VAL A 36 5.96 -13.79 0.81
CA VAL A 36 5.88 -14.24 -0.60
C VAL A 36 5.37 -15.68 -0.72
N ASP A 37 5.81 -16.56 0.18
CA ASP A 37 5.50 -18.00 0.13
C ASP A 37 4.08 -18.35 0.59
N SER A 38 3.35 -17.41 1.21
CA SER A 38 2.01 -17.65 1.76
C SER A 38 0.93 -16.75 1.16
N ARG A 39 1.17 -16.15 -0.01
CA ARG A 39 0.19 -15.28 -0.67
C ARG A 39 -1.00 -16.09 -1.21
N PRO A 40 -2.23 -15.83 -0.76
CA PRO A 40 -3.41 -16.53 -1.27
C PRO A 40 -3.72 -16.12 -2.72
N ALA A 41 -4.44 -16.98 -3.44
CA ALA A 41 -4.93 -16.66 -4.77
C ALA A 41 -5.81 -15.40 -4.74
N GLY A 42 -5.52 -14.45 -5.63
CA GLY A 42 -6.22 -13.16 -5.68
C GLY A 42 -5.56 -12.04 -4.88
N LEU A 43 -4.44 -12.32 -4.21
CA LEU A 43 -3.55 -11.32 -3.63
C LEU A 43 -2.42 -10.99 -4.61
N SER A 44 -2.17 -9.71 -4.84
CA SER A 44 -1.01 -9.23 -5.58
C SER A 44 -0.29 -8.15 -4.80
N VAL A 45 1.04 -8.23 -4.75
CA VAL A 45 1.90 -7.20 -4.15
C VAL A 45 2.85 -6.72 -5.23
N ARG A 46 2.86 -5.41 -5.44
CA ARG A 46 3.73 -4.75 -6.40
C ARG A 46 4.51 -3.65 -5.68
N VAL A 47 5.79 -3.91 -5.45
CA VAL A 47 6.74 -2.84 -5.12
C VAL A 47 7.12 -2.16 -6.43
N SER A 48 6.89 -0.86 -6.50
CA SER A 48 7.20 -0.01 -7.64
C SER A 48 8.24 1.01 -7.18
N ARG A 49 9.14 1.41 -8.07
CA ARG A 49 10.12 2.48 -7.80
C ARG A 49 11.07 2.16 -6.63
N GLU A 50 11.69 0.99 -6.69
CA GLU A 50 12.74 0.58 -5.75
C GLU A 50 14.14 0.99 -6.24
N ALA A 51 14.23 1.73 -7.35
CA ALA A 51 15.52 2.16 -7.88
C ALA A 51 16.17 3.15 -6.90
N SER A 52 17.47 3.02 -6.69
CA SER A 52 18.23 3.84 -5.73
C SER A 52 18.17 5.34 -6.03
N ASP A 53 17.82 5.72 -7.25
CA ASP A 53 17.69 7.08 -7.75
C ASP A 53 16.24 7.59 -7.80
N ASP A 54 15.23 6.75 -7.52
CA ASP A 54 13.85 7.21 -7.46
C ASP A 54 13.56 7.85 -6.09
N PRO A 55 13.24 9.15 -6.03
CA PRO A 55 12.92 9.80 -4.75
C PRO A 55 11.66 9.22 -4.08
N VAL A 56 10.88 8.43 -4.81
CA VAL A 56 9.60 7.85 -4.36
C VAL A 56 9.70 6.33 -4.30
N PHE A 57 9.56 5.75 -3.11
CA PHE A 57 9.27 4.34 -2.93
C PHE A 57 7.75 4.12 -2.85
N ARG A 58 7.22 3.09 -3.52
CA ARG A 58 5.78 2.77 -3.45
C ARG A 58 5.53 1.28 -3.45
N VAL A 59 4.69 0.81 -2.54
CA VAL A 59 4.11 -0.54 -2.60
C VAL A 59 2.60 -0.47 -2.78
N SER A 60 2.07 -1.31 -3.65
CA SER A 60 0.63 -1.52 -3.82
C SER A 60 0.30 -2.99 -3.57
N ILE A 61 -0.67 -3.23 -2.70
CA ILE A 61 -1.21 -4.54 -2.35
C ILE A 61 -2.67 -4.54 -2.77
N THR A 62 -3.05 -5.48 -3.63
CA THR A 62 -4.44 -5.68 -4.03
C THR A 62 -4.91 -7.05 -3.57
N GLU A 63 -6.00 -7.06 -2.82
CA GLU A 63 -6.66 -8.25 -2.31
C GLU A 63 -8.03 -8.39 -2.98
N SER A 64 -8.21 -9.51 -3.70
CA SER A 64 -9.43 -9.79 -4.46
C SER A 64 -9.67 -11.29 -4.52
N THR A 65 -10.29 -11.85 -3.48
CA THR A 65 -10.62 -13.28 -3.48
C THR A 65 -11.88 -13.54 -4.33
N PRO A 66 -12.04 -14.72 -4.95
CA PRO A 66 -13.23 -15.04 -5.77
C PRO A 66 -14.57 -14.96 -5.03
N ARG A 67 -14.55 -15.01 -3.69
CA ARG A 67 -15.73 -14.85 -2.82
C ARG A 67 -15.94 -13.42 -2.32
N SER A 68 -14.98 -12.52 -2.54
CA SER A 68 -15.11 -11.14 -2.10
C SER A 68 -16.07 -10.36 -3.01
N THR A 69 -16.92 -9.54 -2.40
CA THR A 69 -17.82 -8.60 -3.09
C THR A 69 -17.10 -7.34 -3.56
N HIS A 70 -15.83 -7.17 -3.18
CA HIS A 70 -15.00 -6.02 -3.50
C HIS A 70 -13.51 -6.41 -3.57
N ALA A 71 -12.73 -5.60 -4.28
CA ALA A 71 -11.29 -5.64 -4.29
C ALA A 71 -10.79 -4.48 -3.42
N GLU A 72 -9.89 -4.79 -2.48
CA GLU A 72 -9.21 -3.76 -1.69
C GLU A 72 -7.83 -3.55 -2.27
N THR A 73 -7.44 -2.28 -2.44
CA THR A 73 -6.10 -1.92 -2.85
C THR A 73 -5.51 -0.96 -1.84
N LEU A 74 -4.51 -1.43 -1.09
CA LEU A 74 -3.69 -0.63 -0.21
C LEU A 74 -2.46 -0.14 -0.99
N THR A 75 -2.17 1.15 -0.92
CA THR A 75 -0.96 1.76 -1.47
C THR A 75 -0.23 2.50 -0.36
N VAL A 76 1.03 2.18 -0.15
CA VAL A 76 1.94 2.91 0.74
C VAL A 76 2.98 3.61 -0.12
N THR A 77 3.19 4.90 0.10
CA THR A 77 4.19 5.72 -0.60
C THR A 77 5.11 6.38 0.42
N VAL A 78 6.41 6.28 0.20
CA VAL A 78 7.44 7.05 0.91
C VAL A 78 8.13 7.94 -0.11
N ALA A 79 8.19 9.24 0.11
CA ALA A 79 8.89 10.14 -0.81
C ALA A 79 9.66 11.22 -0.06
N LEU A 80 10.92 11.43 -0.45
CA LEU A 80 11.75 12.55 -0.01
C LEU A 80 11.86 13.55 -1.16
N LEU A 81 11.34 14.76 -0.97
CA LEU A 81 11.41 15.85 -1.94
C LEU A 81 12.10 17.05 -1.29
N GLY A 82 13.35 17.30 -1.66
CA GLY A 82 14.19 18.23 -0.90
C GLY A 82 14.47 17.66 0.49
N THR A 83 14.13 18.40 1.54
CA THR A 83 14.23 17.96 2.94
C THR A 83 12.89 17.49 3.53
N ASN A 84 11.85 17.41 2.71
CA ASN A 84 10.52 17.01 3.15
C ASN A 84 10.29 15.52 2.89
N LEU A 85 10.24 14.74 3.96
CA LEU A 85 9.90 13.33 3.93
C LEU A 85 8.39 13.17 4.09
N SER A 86 7.77 12.43 3.18
CA SER A 86 6.34 12.14 3.20
C SER A 86 6.09 10.64 3.25
N PHE A 87 5.11 10.26 4.08
CA PHE A 87 4.55 8.92 4.19
C PHE A 87 3.07 9.01 3.88
N ASP A 88 2.60 8.32 2.84
CA ASP A 88 1.19 8.26 2.47
C ASP A 88 0.72 6.81 2.47
N MET A 89 -0.44 6.57 3.05
CA MET A 89 -1.13 5.29 3.03
C MET A 89 -2.56 5.50 2.54
N ARG A 90 -2.96 4.76 1.51
CA ARG A 90 -4.28 4.85 0.91
C ARG A 90 -4.88 3.47 0.68
N THR A 91 -6.09 3.25 1.16
CA THR A 91 -6.89 2.05 0.85
C THR A 91 -8.06 2.43 -0.01
N VAL A 92 -8.23 1.76 -1.15
CA VAL A 92 -9.37 1.89 -2.05
C VAL A 92 -10.13 0.58 -2.10
N SER A 93 -11.40 0.61 -1.71
CA SER A 93 -12.33 -0.53 -1.80
C SER A 93 -13.22 -0.34 -3.03
N THR A 94 -13.10 -1.26 -3.99
CA THR A 94 -13.80 -1.24 -5.28
C THR A 94 -14.71 -2.45 -5.41
N PRO A 95 -16.03 -2.28 -5.57
CA PRO A 95 -16.94 -3.42 -5.80
C PRO A 95 -16.53 -4.23 -7.03
N THR A 96 -16.49 -5.56 -6.92
CA THR A 96 -16.14 -6.48 -8.02
C THR A 96 -17.35 -6.95 -8.82
N THR A 97 -18.56 -6.69 -8.31
CA THR A 97 -19.82 -7.00 -8.97
C THR A 97 -20.79 -5.82 -8.89
N SER A 98 -21.62 -5.68 -9.92
CA SER A 98 -22.77 -4.76 -9.91
C SER A 98 -23.97 -5.30 -9.13
N LYS A 99 -23.90 -6.55 -8.65
CA LYS A 99 -24.97 -7.16 -7.83
C LYS A 99 -24.84 -6.74 -6.37
N VAL A 100 -25.85 -6.05 -5.85
CA VAL A 100 -26.04 -5.86 -4.42
C VAL A 100 -26.64 -7.15 -3.85
N VAL A 101 -25.83 -7.96 -3.18
CA VAL A 101 -26.31 -9.16 -2.47
C VAL A 101 -26.48 -8.80 -1.00
N PRO A 102 -27.68 -8.94 -0.41
CA PRO A 102 -27.87 -8.71 1.02
C PRO A 102 -26.99 -9.67 1.82
N TYR A 103 -26.18 -9.12 2.72
CA TYR A 103 -25.44 -9.94 3.68
C TYR A 103 -26.44 -10.67 4.59
N ARG A 104 -26.36 -12.00 4.63
CA ARG A 104 -27.12 -12.81 5.58
C ARG A 104 -26.14 -13.30 6.65
N THR A 105 -26.36 -12.85 7.88
CA THR A 105 -25.79 -13.41 9.11
C THR A 105 -26.39 -14.77 9.43
#